data_AF-A0A517TAU7-F1
#
_entry.id   AF-A0A517TAU7-F1
#
_cell.length_a   1.000
_cell.length_b   1.000
_cell.length_c   1.000
_cell.angle_alpha   90.00
_cell.angle_beta   90.00
_cell.angle_gamma   90.00
#
_symmetry.space_group_name_H-M   'P 1'
#
loop_
_entity.id
_entity.type
_entity.pdbx_description
1 polymer ?
#
loop_
_entity_poly.entity_id
_entity_poly.type
_entity_poly.pdbx_seq_one_letter_code
_entity_poly.pdbx_strand_id
1 'polypeptide(L)'
;MPFDLSEKNSSRDRKGADDSRVSRNVAHPLASARGYCFNFSNGIGNLMKIALLLAITCLAIPGCGGGSDDEPVVETEAPITNPVEQVTVESQPTAETSASPQDQLEWPTVSKSIFFNDPLAIAANSTIRPGKNPRGTTVVMTSPGTSPATSPASAPTNSTPSSASTGSATDWSELITIEVLNEEVQNIRNRLSGKVRTVAEFNNGYLDIPYFAAELAALAGVVSMHPGDLSWKPQAKYVRELAAEINSEDLRRGAKSQRFVRGIFDRIDAALNNNLPPDLPDASDEVDFSEVADFGSLMKRIEVGGENLGVIAGSEVLLKQNSDAIRREALVQGVLAQVIAAEGYGYGDDATFRGYANDMSKAAAGMAAAAKSANLEQFDLAKSLLGQSCTNCHGEYR
;
A
#
# COMPACT_ATOMS: atom_id res chain seq x y z
N MET A 1 -25.22 -55.09 31.34
CA MET A 1 -25.72 -56.33 30.72
C MET A 1 -26.44 -55.95 29.43
N PRO A 2 -26.19 -56.64 28.31
CA PRO A 2 -26.57 -56.21 26.96
C PRO A 2 -27.92 -56.79 26.54
N PHE A 3 -28.59 -56.14 25.59
CA PHE A 3 -29.56 -56.82 24.71
C PHE A 3 -29.35 -56.30 23.29
N ASP A 4 -28.69 -57.15 22.52
CA ASP A 4 -28.79 -57.26 21.07
C ASP A 4 -30.07 -58.04 20.73
N LEU A 5 -30.69 -57.75 19.57
CA LEU A 5 -31.36 -58.70 18.67
C LEU A 5 -32.08 -57.93 17.53
N SER A 6 -31.40 -57.86 16.37
CA SER A 6 -31.87 -58.37 15.06
C SER A 6 -33.39 -58.52 14.81
N GLU A 7 -33.91 -57.96 13.70
CA GLU A 7 -34.48 -58.77 12.59
C GLU A 7 -34.90 -57.97 11.32
N LYS A 8 -34.36 -58.45 10.18
CA LYS A 8 -34.96 -58.75 8.85
C LYS A 8 -35.74 -57.65 8.07
N ASN A 9 -35.27 -57.21 6.90
CA ASN A 9 -35.20 -57.88 5.57
C ASN A 9 -36.50 -57.73 4.74
N SER A 10 -36.47 -56.99 3.62
CA SER A 10 -37.01 -57.45 2.32
C SER A 10 -36.75 -56.45 1.18
N SER A 11 -35.96 -56.94 0.23
CA SER A 11 -35.81 -56.59 -1.18
C SER A 11 -37.08 -56.18 -1.96
N ARG A 12 -36.90 -55.32 -2.97
CA ARG A 12 -37.38 -55.59 -4.35
C ARG A 12 -36.65 -54.74 -5.41
N ASP A 13 -36.04 -55.47 -6.34
CA ASP A 13 -35.50 -55.06 -7.63
C ASP A 13 -36.55 -54.54 -8.63
N ARG A 14 -36.10 -53.65 -9.55
CA ARG A 14 -36.26 -53.71 -11.04
C ARG A 14 -35.59 -52.45 -11.64
N LYS A 15 -34.47 -52.56 -12.40
CA LYS A 15 -34.38 -52.64 -13.88
C LYS A 15 -35.29 -51.62 -14.59
N GLY A 16 -34.88 -50.73 -15.49
CA GLY A 16 -33.67 -50.56 -16.31
C GLY A 16 -34.09 -50.06 -17.71
N ALA A 17 -33.34 -49.12 -18.31
CA ALA A 17 -33.25 -48.71 -19.74
C ALA A 17 -32.62 -47.29 -19.74
N ASP A 18 -31.39 -47.04 -20.17
CA ASP A 18 -30.73 -47.25 -21.47
C ASP A 18 -31.50 -46.66 -22.65
N ASP A 19 -31.09 -45.48 -23.11
CA ASP A 19 -31.19 -45.13 -24.53
C ASP A 19 -30.08 -44.13 -24.90
N SER A 20 -29.13 -44.64 -25.66
CA SER A 20 -28.02 -43.91 -26.27
C SER A 20 -28.36 -43.69 -27.75
N ARG A 21 -28.35 -42.43 -28.22
CA ARG A 21 -28.42 -42.14 -29.66
C ARG A 21 -27.44 -41.08 -30.09
N VAL A 22 -26.73 -41.49 -31.13
CA VAL A 22 -25.56 -40.90 -31.78
C VAL A 22 -26.00 -40.10 -33.02
N SER A 23 -25.28 -38.98 -33.23
CA SER A 23 -24.99 -38.26 -34.49
C SER A 23 -26.07 -37.42 -35.18
N ARG A 24 -25.75 -36.13 -35.37
CA ARG A 24 -25.29 -35.58 -36.66
C ARG A 24 -24.80 -34.12 -36.59
N ASN A 25 -23.70 -33.89 -37.30
CA ASN A 25 -23.18 -32.65 -37.89
C ASN A 25 -24.18 -31.51 -38.09
N VAL A 26 -23.83 -30.29 -37.67
CA VAL A 26 -24.04 -29.04 -38.45
C VAL A 26 -22.91 -28.04 -38.15
N ALA A 27 -22.60 -27.23 -39.16
CA ALA A 27 -21.44 -26.41 -39.43
C ALA A 27 -21.12 -25.20 -38.51
N HIS A 28 -19.87 -24.76 -38.64
CA HIS A 28 -19.31 -23.44 -38.29
C HIS A 28 -20.20 -22.24 -38.70
N PRO A 29 -20.04 -21.12 -37.98
CA PRO A 29 -19.68 -19.90 -38.69
C PRO A 29 -18.45 -19.20 -38.11
N LEU A 30 -17.69 -18.62 -39.04
CA LEU A 30 -16.58 -17.70 -38.86
C LEU A 30 -17.10 -16.37 -38.28
N ALA A 31 -16.46 -15.87 -37.23
CA ALA A 31 -16.48 -14.45 -36.84
C ALA A 31 -15.04 -14.08 -36.46
N SER A 32 -14.26 -13.59 -37.42
CA SER A 32 -14.04 -12.16 -37.67
C SER A 32 -13.24 -11.50 -36.54
N ALA A 33 -11.92 -11.55 -36.69
CA ALA A 33 -10.97 -10.65 -36.05
C ALA A 33 -11.37 -9.18 -36.27
N ARG A 34 -11.50 -8.42 -35.20
CA ARG A 34 -11.41 -6.96 -35.22
C ARG A 34 -10.31 -6.56 -34.23
N GLY A 35 -9.18 -6.18 -34.81
CA GLY A 35 -8.13 -5.48 -34.08
C GLY A 35 -8.65 -4.12 -33.62
N TYR A 36 -8.50 -3.84 -32.34
CA TYR A 36 -8.58 -2.48 -31.82
C TYR A 36 -7.16 -1.95 -31.71
N CYS A 37 -6.75 -1.21 -32.74
CA CYS A 37 -5.66 -0.25 -32.60
C CYS A 37 -6.19 0.94 -31.80
N PHE A 38 -5.78 1.09 -30.55
CA PHE A 38 -5.93 2.36 -29.84
C PHE A 38 -4.87 3.34 -30.35
N ASN A 39 -5.29 4.23 -31.25
CA ASN A 39 -4.52 5.41 -31.65
C ASN A 39 -4.67 6.48 -30.58
N PHE A 40 -3.56 6.85 -29.94
CA PHE A 40 -3.43 8.05 -29.11
C PHE A 40 -3.14 9.24 -30.03
N SER A 41 -4.14 10.08 -30.32
CA SER A 41 -3.88 11.41 -30.90
C SER A 41 -5.05 12.38 -30.72
N ASN A 42 -4.77 13.45 -29.97
CA ASN A 42 -5.25 14.81 -30.10
C ASN A 42 -6.76 15.12 -29.96
N GLY A 43 -7.07 15.92 -28.93
CA GLY A 43 -8.36 16.57 -28.74
C GLY A 43 -8.29 17.81 -27.84
N ILE A 44 -7.47 18.79 -28.23
CA ILE A 44 -7.58 20.18 -27.74
C ILE A 44 -8.85 20.78 -28.37
N GLY A 45 -9.73 21.34 -27.54
CA GLY A 45 -10.66 22.39 -27.94
C GLY A 45 -12.14 22.00 -27.97
N ASN A 46 -12.87 22.32 -26.91
CA ASN A 46 -14.21 22.90 -26.98
C ASN A 46 -14.74 23.20 -25.57
N LEU A 47 -14.47 24.41 -25.06
CA LEU A 47 -15.21 24.99 -23.93
C LEU A 47 -15.34 26.49 -24.18
N MET A 48 -16.17 26.83 -25.16
CA MET A 48 -16.67 28.18 -25.41
C MET A 48 -18.18 28.06 -25.67
N LYS A 49 -18.97 28.84 -24.93
CA LYS A 49 -20.40 29.18 -25.11
C LYS A 49 -21.45 28.37 -24.34
N ILE A 50 -21.73 28.76 -23.08
CA ILE A 50 -23.09 28.86 -22.49
C ILE A 50 -23.06 30.09 -21.55
N ALA A 51 -23.48 31.28 -22.01
CA ALA A 51 -24.72 32.00 -21.63
C ALA A 51 -24.82 32.31 -20.12
N LEU A 52 -24.52 33.52 -19.63
CA LEU A 52 -25.25 34.80 -19.69
C LEU A 52 -26.60 34.82 -18.92
N LEU A 53 -26.60 35.65 -17.86
CA LEU A 53 -27.71 36.37 -17.19
C LEU A 53 -28.74 35.59 -16.35
N LEU A 54 -28.62 35.74 -15.02
CA LEU A 54 -29.73 36.27 -14.22
C LEU A 54 -29.20 36.95 -12.94
N ALA A 55 -29.38 38.26 -12.86
CA ALA A 55 -29.32 39.04 -11.63
C ALA A 55 -30.74 39.18 -11.09
N ILE A 56 -30.95 39.02 -9.77
CA ILE A 56 -31.97 39.73 -8.99
C ILE A 56 -31.55 39.71 -7.51
N THR A 57 -31.49 40.92 -6.98
CA THR A 57 -31.32 41.42 -5.62
C THR A 57 -32.37 40.89 -4.64
N CYS A 58 -32.03 40.68 -3.36
CA CYS A 58 -32.82 41.14 -2.21
C CYS A 58 -32.23 40.82 -0.83
N LEU A 59 -32.09 41.90 -0.05
CA LEU A 59 -32.42 42.06 1.38
C LEU A 59 -31.48 41.53 2.48
N ALA A 60 -30.97 42.52 3.23
CA ALA A 60 -30.31 42.43 4.51
C ALA A 60 -31.29 42.12 5.66
N ILE A 61 -30.78 41.42 6.68
CA ILE A 61 -31.37 41.33 8.02
C ILE A 61 -30.24 41.53 9.04
N PRO A 62 -30.29 42.54 9.92
CA PRO A 62 -29.55 42.53 11.17
C PRO A 62 -30.47 42.03 12.29
N GLY A 63 -30.06 40.96 12.97
CA GLY A 63 -30.70 40.45 14.18
C GLY A 63 -29.65 40.14 15.23
N CYS A 64 -29.38 41.10 16.10
CA CYS A 64 -28.62 40.93 17.33
C CYS A 64 -29.52 41.36 18.48
N GLY A 65 -29.84 40.41 19.37
CA GLY A 65 -30.66 40.61 20.55
C GLY A 65 -29.89 40.22 21.81
N GLY A 66 -30.19 40.91 22.92
CA GLY A 66 -29.65 40.71 24.27
C GLY A 66 -29.02 42.01 24.78
N GLY A 67 -29.53 42.76 25.76
CA GLY A 67 -30.64 42.55 26.67
C GLY A 67 -30.15 42.28 28.09
N SER A 68 -29.78 43.33 28.83
CA SER A 68 -29.91 43.46 30.30
C SER A 68 -29.25 44.76 30.80
N ASP A 69 -30.06 45.68 31.32
CA ASP A 69 -29.64 46.73 32.26
C ASP A 69 -30.48 46.58 33.54
N ASP A 70 -29.78 46.83 34.65
CA ASP A 70 -30.09 46.91 36.09
C ASP A 70 -31.36 47.71 36.48
N GLU A 71 -31.96 47.74 37.68
CA GLU A 71 -31.74 47.35 39.10
C GLU A 71 -33.11 47.68 39.82
N PRO A 72 -33.30 47.83 41.17
CA PRO A 72 -32.54 47.42 42.38
C PRO A 72 -33.43 46.74 43.46
N VAL A 73 -32.86 46.30 44.59
CA VAL A 73 -33.29 46.62 45.98
C VAL A 73 -32.25 46.13 47.01
N VAL A 74 -32.00 47.05 47.96
CA VAL A 74 -31.16 47.11 49.16
C VAL A 74 -31.49 46.05 50.23
N GLU A 75 -30.50 45.55 51.00
CA GLU A 75 -30.38 45.71 52.48
C GLU A 75 -29.21 44.88 53.11
N THR A 76 -28.22 45.62 53.62
CA THR A 76 -27.44 45.52 54.89
C THR A 76 -27.12 44.16 55.56
N GLU A 77 -25.83 43.82 55.70
CA GLU A 77 -25.09 43.71 56.99
C GLU A 77 -23.58 43.41 56.77
N ALA A 78 -22.75 43.92 57.68
CA ALA A 78 -21.27 43.85 57.69
C ALA A 78 -20.79 42.88 58.82
N PRO A 79 -19.53 42.90 59.30
CA PRO A 79 -18.19 43.00 58.66
C PRO A 79 -17.22 41.90 59.18
N ILE A 80 -16.18 41.49 58.44
CA ILE A 80 -14.90 41.06 59.06
C ILE A 80 -13.71 41.51 58.20
N THR A 81 -12.69 41.97 58.93
CA THR A 81 -11.57 42.86 58.63
C THR A 81 -10.28 42.20 58.12
N ASN A 82 -9.59 42.93 57.22
CA ASN A 82 -8.13 43.19 57.10
C ASN A 82 -7.12 42.08 56.68
N PRO A 83 -5.92 42.43 56.16
CA PRO A 83 -5.57 43.57 55.28
C PRO A 83 -4.58 43.24 54.12
N VAL A 84 -4.72 44.02 53.05
CA VAL A 84 -3.71 44.77 52.27
C VAL A 84 -2.23 44.34 52.33
N GLU A 85 -1.64 44.11 51.14
CA GLU A 85 -0.37 44.76 50.79
C GLU A 85 -0.41 45.22 49.31
N GLN A 86 -0.46 46.54 49.13
CA GLN A 86 -0.23 47.24 47.87
C GLN A 86 1.25 47.64 47.82
N VAL A 87 1.90 47.52 46.66
CA VAL A 87 2.94 48.47 46.28
C VAL A 87 2.67 49.01 44.89
N THR A 88 2.77 50.34 44.87
CA THR A 88 2.31 51.33 43.91
C THR A 88 3.23 51.48 42.70
N VAL A 89 2.58 51.91 41.61
CA VAL A 89 3.08 52.31 40.28
C VAL A 89 3.66 53.72 40.32
N GLU A 90 4.75 54.00 39.59
CA GLU A 90 5.02 55.31 38.94
C GLU A 90 6.31 55.19 38.07
N SER A 91 6.52 55.75 36.88
CA SER A 91 5.80 56.65 35.98
C SER A 91 6.42 56.59 34.57
N GLN A 92 5.64 56.98 33.56
CA GLN A 92 5.98 57.31 32.15
C GLN A 92 7.03 58.47 32.04
N PRO A 93 7.65 58.83 30.87
CA PRO A 93 6.95 59.00 29.58
C PRO A 93 7.74 58.85 28.23
N THR A 94 6.93 58.76 27.16
CA THR A 94 7.09 59.19 25.74
C THR A 94 8.27 58.81 24.81
N ALA A 95 7.83 58.18 23.70
CA ALA A 95 8.14 58.43 22.29
C ALA A 95 9.49 58.00 21.70
N GLU A 96 9.45 57.03 20.76
CA GLU A 96 9.86 57.22 19.36
C GLU A 96 9.61 55.95 18.52
N THR A 97 9.11 56.16 17.30
CA THR A 97 8.98 55.16 16.24
C THR A 97 10.36 54.75 15.74
N SER A 98 10.70 53.47 15.76
CA SER A 98 11.75 52.89 14.92
C SER A 98 11.59 51.39 14.69
N ALA A 99 12.07 50.98 13.53
CA ALA A 99 11.84 49.71 12.87
C ALA A 99 12.38 48.47 13.61
N SER A 100 11.77 47.34 13.26
CA SER A 100 12.07 45.96 13.67
C SER A 100 13.56 45.57 13.57
N PRO A 101 14.15 44.94 14.60
CA PRO A 101 15.29 44.06 14.44
C PRO A 101 14.77 42.64 14.14
N GLN A 102 15.16 42.11 12.98
CA GLN A 102 15.03 40.68 12.72
C GLN A 102 15.81 39.92 13.78
N ASP A 103 15.12 39.11 14.57
CA ASP A 103 15.73 38.03 15.36
C ASP A 103 16.49 37.12 14.39
N GLN A 104 17.81 37.31 14.33
CA GLN A 104 18.71 36.32 13.76
C GLN A 104 18.58 35.07 14.62
N LEU A 105 17.94 34.03 14.07
CA LEU A 105 18.11 32.67 14.59
C LEU A 105 19.59 32.34 14.51
N GLU A 106 20.29 32.48 15.63
CA GLU A 106 21.62 31.92 15.82
C GLU A 106 21.49 30.40 15.80
N TRP A 107 21.89 29.79 14.67
CA TRP A 107 22.08 28.36 14.60
C TRP A 107 23.09 27.94 15.67
N PRO A 108 22.80 26.91 16.49
CA PRO A 108 23.75 26.44 17.50
C PRO A 108 25.07 26.14 16.81
N THR A 109 26.15 26.72 17.34
CA THR A 109 27.48 26.63 16.75
C THR A 109 27.97 25.18 16.85
N VAL A 110 27.69 24.38 15.82
CA VAL A 110 28.21 23.02 15.72
C VAL A 110 29.73 23.13 15.64
N SER A 111 30.44 22.53 16.60
CA SER A 111 31.89 22.59 16.62
C SER A 111 32.44 21.97 15.34
N LYS A 112 33.32 22.70 14.64
CA LYS A 112 33.97 22.24 13.39
C LYS A 112 34.74 20.92 13.55
N SER A 113 34.94 20.43 14.78
CA SER A 113 35.51 19.13 15.10
C SER A 113 34.61 17.92 14.78
N ILE A 114 33.31 18.13 14.56
CA ILE A 114 32.38 17.04 14.17
C ILE A 114 32.45 16.78 12.66
N PHE A 115 32.89 17.78 11.89
CA PHE A 115 33.11 17.63 10.46
C PHE A 115 34.55 17.21 10.19
N PHE A 116 34.72 16.23 9.31
CA PHE A 116 36.05 15.89 8.81
C PHE A 116 36.62 17.10 8.08
N ASN A 117 37.84 17.52 8.45
CA ASN A 117 38.50 18.67 7.83
C ASN A 117 38.72 18.49 6.31
N ASP A 118 38.75 17.24 5.84
CA ASP A 118 38.79 16.88 4.43
C ASP A 118 38.07 15.52 4.22
N PRO A 119 36.75 15.54 3.94
CA PRO A 119 35.98 14.32 3.75
C PRO A 119 36.39 13.55 2.49
N LEU A 120 36.98 14.23 1.50
CA LEU A 120 37.43 13.61 0.26
C LEU A 120 38.75 12.85 0.46
N ALA A 121 39.65 13.36 1.29
CA ALA A 121 40.86 12.60 1.69
C ALA A 121 40.52 11.32 2.46
N ILE A 122 39.45 11.32 3.27
CA ILE A 122 38.98 10.12 3.97
C ILE A 122 38.35 9.12 2.99
N ALA A 123 37.57 9.60 2.02
CA ALA A 123 37.01 8.74 0.97
C ALA A 123 38.08 8.18 0.02
N ALA A 124 39.16 8.93 -0.22
CA ALA A 124 40.28 8.53 -1.07
C ALA A 124 41.31 7.65 -0.33
N ASN A 125 41.21 7.51 0.99
CA ASN A 125 42.13 6.68 1.77
C ASN A 125 41.84 5.19 1.52
N SER A 126 42.58 4.60 0.58
CA SER A 126 42.53 3.18 0.22
C SER A 126 43.46 2.29 1.05
N THR A 127 43.92 2.76 2.23
CA THR A 127 44.81 1.97 3.08
C THR A 127 44.11 0.68 3.52
N ILE A 128 44.57 -0.43 2.96
CA ILE A 128 44.09 -1.79 3.26
C ILE A 128 44.40 -2.08 4.73
N ARG A 129 43.36 -2.18 5.57
CA ARG A 129 43.50 -2.71 6.92
C ARG A 129 43.80 -4.21 6.84
N PRO A 130 44.82 -4.73 7.55
CA PRO A 130 45.08 -6.17 7.58
C PRO A 130 43.88 -6.88 8.22
N GLY A 131 43.20 -7.75 7.46
CA GLY A 131 42.13 -8.59 8.01
C GLY A 131 40.91 -8.88 7.13
N LYS A 132 40.83 -8.38 5.89
CA LYS A 132 39.74 -8.76 4.98
C LYS A 132 40.24 -8.83 3.53
N ASN A 133 40.26 -10.03 2.96
CA ASN A 133 40.64 -10.27 1.57
C ASN A 133 39.69 -9.55 0.61
N PRO A 134 40.17 -8.67 -0.28
CA PRO A 134 39.37 -8.24 -1.41
C PRO A 134 39.38 -9.33 -2.50
N ARG A 135 38.17 -9.74 -2.91
CA ARG A 135 37.89 -10.63 -4.03
C ARG A 135 38.32 -9.94 -5.32
N GLY A 136 39.50 -10.30 -5.83
CA GLY A 136 40.01 -9.83 -7.11
C GLY A 136 39.22 -10.43 -8.27
N THR A 137 38.65 -9.55 -9.09
CA THR A 137 38.11 -9.88 -10.41
C THR A 137 39.27 -10.11 -11.38
N THR A 138 39.55 -11.38 -11.68
CA THR A 138 40.41 -11.76 -12.82
C THR A 138 39.53 -12.37 -13.87
N VAL A 139 39.28 -11.63 -14.95
CA VAL A 139 38.65 -12.14 -16.17
C VAL A 139 39.74 -12.87 -16.96
N VAL A 140 39.65 -14.20 -17.01
CA VAL A 140 40.41 -15.03 -17.96
C VAL A 140 39.44 -15.46 -19.05
N MET A 141 39.66 -14.93 -20.27
CA MET A 141 39.03 -15.43 -21.49
C MET A 141 39.76 -16.69 -21.95
N THR A 142 39.04 -17.80 -22.08
CA THR A 142 39.46 -18.97 -22.85
C THR A 142 38.33 -19.44 -23.76
N SER A 143 38.58 -19.36 -25.07
CA SER A 143 37.77 -19.97 -26.12
C SER A 143 37.77 -21.50 -26.03
N PRO A 144 36.69 -22.18 -26.46
CA PRO A 144 36.77 -23.57 -26.86
C PRO A 144 36.50 -23.76 -28.36
N GLY A 145 37.43 -24.45 -29.02
CA GLY A 145 37.28 -24.99 -30.36
C GLY A 145 36.78 -26.44 -30.36
N THR A 146 35.89 -26.70 -31.32
CA THR A 146 35.71 -27.90 -32.18
C THR A 146 35.62 -29.31 -31.56
N SER A 147 34.45 -29.92 -31.83
CA SER A 147 34.02 -31.32 -31.62
C SER A 147 34.90 -32.40 -32.26
N PRO A 148 34.63 -33.68 -31.91
CA PRO A 148 34.02 -34.54 -32.91
C PRO A 148 32.85 -35.42 -32.41
N ALA A 149 32.09 -35.88 -33.40
CA ALA A 149 30.79 -36.53 -33.34
C ALA A 149 30.76 -37.97 -32.79
N THR A 150 29.64 -38.33 -32.16
CA THR A 150 29.14 -39.71 -32.12
C THR A 150 27.61 -39.70 -31.98
N SER A 151 26.93 -40.55 -32.73
CA SER A 151 25.46 -40.73 -32.79
C SER A 151 25.19 -42.21 -33.13
N PRO A 152 23.97 -42.77 -32.97
CA PRO A 152 23.05 -42.72 -31.82
C PRO A 152 22.57 -44.14 -31.41
N ALA A 153 21.95 -44.31 -30.24
CA ALA A 153 21.12 -45.48 -29.94
C ALA A 153 19.99 -45.20 -28.92
N SER A 154 18.76 -45.38 -29.42
CA SER A 154 17.51 -45.81 -28.80
C SER A 154 16.82 -44.99 -27.69
N ALA A 155 15.60 -44.57 -28.05
CA ALA A 155 14.56 -43.94 -27.24
C ALA A 155 13.89 -44.88 -26.21
N PRO A 156 13.17 -44.28 -25.25
CA PRO A 156 11.77 -44.62 -25.08
C PRO A 156 10.84 -43.40 -25.03
N THR A 157 9.81 -43.51 -25.86
CA THR A 157 8.38 -43.25 -25.59
C THR A 157 7.95 -41.92 -24.97
N ASN A 158 7.37 -41.09 -25.85
CA ASN A 158 6.38 -40.03 -25.64
C ASN A 158 5.64 -40.05 -24.28
N SER A 159 5.85 -38.99 -23.51
CA SER A 159 4.77 -38.35 -22.78
C SER A 159 4.51 -37.00 -23.44
N THR A 160 3.31 -36.89 -23.99
CA THR A 160 2.72 -35.69 -24.61
C THR A 160 2.96 -34.46 -23.74
N PRO A 161 3.42 -33.32 -24.29
CA PRO A 161 3.39 -32.07 -23.56
C PRO A 161 1.92 -31.70 -23.38
N SER A 162 1.47 -31.77 -22.12
CA SER A 162 0.17 -31.23 -21.74
C SER A 162 0.17 -29.75 -22.06
N SER A 163 -0.87 -29.38 -22.79
CA SER A 163 -1.22 -28.05 -23.27
C SER A 163 -0.96 -26.93 -22.27
N ALA A 164 -0.55 -25.79 -22.83
CA ALA A 164 -0.67 -24.43 -22.32
C ALA A 164 -1.31 -24.30 -20.92
N SER A 165 -0.47 -23.94 -19.94
CA SER A 165 -0.92 -23.36 -18.68
C SER A 165 -1.65 -22.07 -18.98
N THR A 166 -2.97 -22.13 -19.01
CA THR A 166 -3.83 -20.99 -18.63
C THR A 166 -3.31 -20.49 -17.27
N GLY A 167 -3.21 -19.17 -17.08
CA GLY A 167 -2.57 -18.55 -15.93
C GLY A 167 -2.98 -19.21 -14.61
N SER A 168 -2.02 -19.85 -13.93
CA SER A 168 -2.26 -20.37 -12.58
C SER A 168 -2.67 -19.20 -11.69
N ALA A 169 -3.90 -19.24 -11.19
CA ALA A 169 -4.38 -18.31 -10.19
C ALA A 169 -3.41 -18.30 -8.99
N THR A 170 -3.01 -17.11 -8.54
CA THR A 170 -2.11 -16.94 -7.40
C THR A 170 -2.72 -17.53 -6.14
N ASP A 171 -2.04 -18.48 -5.49
CA ASP A 171 -2.44 -18.97 -4.18
C ASP A 171 -2.01 -17.96 -3.10
N TRP A 172 -2.93 -17.06 -2.76
CA TRP A 172 -2.68 -16.00 -1.78
C TRP A 172 -2.34 -16.53 -0.38
N SER A 173 -2.78 -17.75 -0.04
CA SER A 173 -2.55 -18.34 1.29
C SER A 173 -1.13 -18.86 1.48
N GLU A 174 -0.43 -19.19 0.39
CA GLU A 174 0.99 -19.53 0.43
C GLU A 174 1.88 -18.29 0.65
N LEU A 175 1.42 -17.12 0.19
CA LEU A 175 2.19 -15.87 0.25
C LEU A 175 2.06 -15.16 1.60
N ILE A 176 0.85 -15.11 2.15
CA ILE A 176 0.57 -14.35 3.37
C ILE A 176 -0.62 -14.97 4.11
N THR A 177 -0.54 -15.03 5.43
CA THR A 177 -1.67 -15.49 6.26
C THR A 177 -2.71 -14.39 6.41
N ILE A 178 -3.97 -14.76 6.59
CA ILE A 178 -5.08 -13.80 6.74
C ILE A 178 -4.90 -12.85 7.93
N GLU A 179 -4.26 -13.31 9.01
CA GLU A 179 -3.98 -12.52 10.20
C GLU A 179 -2.98 -11.39 9.92
N VAL A 180 -1.93 -11.70 9.15
CA VAL A 180 -0.90 -10.72 8.74
C VAL A 180 -1.49 -9.70 7.76
N LEU A 181 -2.36 -10.13 6.84
CA LEU A 181 -3.13 -9.23 5.98
C LEU A 181 -3.99 -8.28 6.82
N ASN A 182 -4.73 -8.80 7.80
CA ASN A 182 -5.55 -7.99 8.68
C ASN A 182 -4.72 -6.99 9.50
N GLU A 183 -3.58 -7.44 10.06
CA GLU A 183 -2.64 -6.55 10.76
C GLU A 183 -2.17 -5.39 9.87
N GLU A 184 -1.83 -5.67 8.61
CA GLU A 184 -1.39 -4.60 7.70
C GLU A 184 -2.52 -3.66 7.32
N VAL A 185 -3.72 -4.18 7.04
CA VAL A 185 -4.91 -3.33 6.80
C VAL A 185 -5.18 -2.40 8.00
N GLN A 186 -5.07 -2.92 9.23
CA GLN A 186 -5.21 -2.09 10.44
C GLN A 186 -4.06 -1.09 10.60
N ASN A 187 -2.83 -1.47 10.25
CA ASN A 187 -1.68 -0.57 10.24
C ASN A 187 -1.91 0.61 9.27
N ILE A 188 -2.34 0.34 8.04
CA ILE A 188 -2.63 1.37 7.03
C ILE A 188 -3.79 2.27 7.50
N ARG A 189 -4.87 1.68 8.02
CA ARG A 189 -5.99 2.43 8.62
C ARG A 189 -5.50 3.42 9.69
N ASN A 190 -4.63 2.98 10.60
CA ASN A 190 -4.10 3.85 11.66
C ASN A 190 -3.21 4.96 11.11
N ARG A 191 -2.37 4.66 10.11
CA ARG A 191 -1.51 5.64 9.42
C ARG A 191 -2.34 6.70 8.67
N LEU A 192 -3.39 6.28 7.96
CA LEU A 192 -4.32 7.19 7.30
C LEU A 192 -5.06 8.05 8.33
N SER A 193 -5.61 7.45 9.39
CA SER A 193 -6.32 8.17 10.45
C SER A 193 -5.50 9.32 11.03
N GLY A 194 -4.23 9.07 11.34
CA GLY A 194 -3.30 10.08 11.85
C GLY A 194 -3.05 11.21 10.84
N LYS A 195 -2.93 10.90 9.54
CA LYS A 195 -2.71 11.89 8.49
C LYS A 195 -3.92 12.77 8.23
N VAL A 196 -5.15 12.26 8.37
CA VAL A 196 -6.36 13.04 8.06
C VAL A 196 -7.01 13.68 9.30
N ARG A 197 -6.39 13.62 10.48
CA ARG A 197 -6.97 14.14 11.74
C ARG A 197 -7.02 15.65 11.82
N THR A 198 -5.96 16.33 11.41
CA THR A 198 -5.95 17.78 11.32
C THR A 198 -5.39 18.22 9.97
N VAL A 199 -5.68 19.46 9.59
CA VAL A 199 -5.09 20.06 8.37
C VAL A 199 -3.56 20.10 8.46
N ALA A 200 -3.01 20.27 9.66
CA ALA A 200 -1.56 20.27 9.88
C ALA A 200 -0.94 18.89 9.62
N GLU A 201 -1.50 17.82 10.20
CA GLU A 201 -1.04 16.45 9.96
C GLU A 201 -1.18 16.06 8.49
N PHE A 202 -2.28 16.45 7.85
CA PHE A 202 -2.50 16.22 6.43
C PHE A 202 -1.43 16.93 5.60
N ASN A 203 -1.19 18.22 5.83
CA ASN A 203 -0.18 18.98 5.11
C ASN A 203 1.22 18.38 5.24
N ASN A 204 1.55 17.77 6.37
CA ASN A 204 2.83 17.12 6.59
C ASN A 204 2.95 15.74 5.93
N GLY A 205 1.83 15.10 5.61
CA GLY A 205 1.82 13.69 5.20
C GLY A 205 1.02 13.37 3.94
N TYR A 206 0.46 14.36 3.23
CA TYR A 206 -0.47 14.11 2.12
C TYR A 206 0.18 13.40 0.93
N LEU A 207 1.49 13.58 0.72
CA LEU A 207 2.23 12.86 -0.33
C LEU A 207 2.30 11.35 -0.08
N ASP A 208 2.06 10.92 1.15
CA ASP A 208 2.06 9.50 1.50
C ASP A 208 0.72 8.82 1.29
N ILE A 209 -0.36 9.62 1.25
CA ILE A 209 -1.72 9.11 1.20
C ILE A 209 -1.95 8.27 -0.07
N PRO A 210 -1.49 8.68 -1.28
CA PRO A 210 -1.83 7.92 -2.48
C PRO A 210 -1.33 6.48 -2.49
N TYR A 211 -0.09 6.26 -2.04
CA TYR A 211 0.47 4.91 -2.01
C TYR A 211 -0.04 4.08 -0.82
N PHE A 212 -0.51 4.70 0.27
CA PHE A 212 -1.27 3.99 1.32
C PHE A 212 -2.66 3.58 0.84
N ALA A 213 -3.33 4.45 0.08
CA ALA A 213 -4.63 4.16 -0.50
C ALA A 213 -4.53 3.04 -1.53
N ALA A 214 -3.53 3.08 -2.42
CA ALA A 214 -3.28 2.02 -3.40
C ALA A 214 -2.95 0.67 -2.72
N GLU A 215 -2.13 0.68 -1.67
CA GLU A 215 -1.85 -0.51 -0.86
C GLU A 215 -3.13 -1.07 -0.22
N LEU A 216 -3.94 -0.21 0.41
CA LEU A 216 -5.20 -0.65 1.04
C LEU A 216 -6.16 -1.24 0.01
N ALA A 217 -6.28 -0.63 -1.17
CA ALA A 217 -7.10 -1.14 -2.26
C ALA A 217 -6.62 -2.53 -2.70
N ALA A 218 -5.33 -2.68 -2.96
CA ALA A 218 -4.72 -3.95 -3.34
C ALA A 218 -4.93 -5.04 -2.26
N LEU A 219 -4.63 -4.74 -0.99
CA LEU A 219 -4.79 -5.71 0.09
C LEU A 219 -6.25 -6.08 0.35
N ALA A 220 -7.20 -5.16 0.19
CA ALA A 220 -8.62 -5.47 0.28
C ALA A 220 -9.06 -6.41 -0.87
N GLY A 221 -8.54 -6.20 -2.08
CA GLY A 221 -8.69 -7.13 -3.20
C GLY A 221 -8.16 -8.53 -2.86
N VAL A 222 -6.93 -8.62 -2.33
CA VAL A 222 -6.34 -9.89 -1.90
C VAL A 222 -7.17 -10.56 -0.80
N VAL A 223 -7.65 -9.81 0.19
CA VAL A 223 -8.50 -10.34 1.28
C VAL A 223 -9.79 -10.95 0.74
N SER A 224 -10.41 -10.35 -0.28
CA SER A 224 -11.63 -10.91 -0.89
C SER A 224 -11.41 -12.28 -1.53
N MET A 225 -10.21 -12.54 -2.05
CA MET A 225 -9.82 -13.79 -2.71
C MET A 225 -9.13 -14.81 -1.79
N HIS A 226 -8.60 -14.35 -0.66
CA HIS A 226 -7.86 -15.20 0.28
C HIS A 226 -8.80 -16.25 0.92
N PRO A 227 -8.41 -17.52 1.10
CA PRO A 227 -9.32 -18.56 1.64
C PRO A 227 -9.66 -18.39 3.13
N GLY A 228 -8.78 -17.75 3.90
CA GLY A 228 -9.01 -17.41 5.31
C GLY A 228 -10.21 -16.48 5.54
N ASP A 229 -10.70 -16.47 6.78
CA ASP A 229 -11.92 -15.73 7.17
C ASP A 229 -11.58 -14.49 8.01
N LEU A 230 -12.30 -13.39 7.77
CA LEU A 230 -12.25 -12.16 8.56
C LEU A 230 -13.65 -11.58 8.67
N SER A 231 -13.96 -10.98 9.82
CA SER A 231 -15.27 -10.38 10.07
C SER A 231 -15.66 -9.33 9.04
N TRP A 232 -14.71 -8.55 8.51
CA TRP A 232 -14.94 -7.49 7.52
C TRP A 232 -14.74 -7.95 6.07
N LYS A 233 -14.32 -9.20 5.82
CA LYS A 233 -14.11 -9.73 4.45
C LYS A 233 -15.33 -9.56 3.53
N PRO A 234 -16.59 -9.71 3.98
CA PRO A 234 -17.75 -9.42 3.14
C PRO A 234 -17.77 -7.97 2.62
N GLN A 235 -17.13 -7.05 3.34
CA GLN A 235 -17.02 -5.63 2.98
C GLN A 235 -15.74 -5.27 2.24
N ALA A 236 -14.88 -6.25 1.93
CA ALA A 236 -13.58 -6.00 1.31
C ALA A 236 -13.70 -5.28 -0.03
N LYS A 237 -14.73 -5.60 -0.83
CA LYS A 237 -15.01 -4.90 -2.09
C LYS A 237 -15.27 -3.40 -1.88
N TYR A 238 -16.01 -3.01 -0.86
CA TYR A 238 -16.25 -1.60 -0.56
C TYR A 238 -14.99 -0.90 -0.04
N VAL A 239 -14.20 -1.57 0.80
CA VAL A 239 -12.91 -1.03 1.25
C VAL A 239 -11.98 -0.78 0.06
N ARG A 240 -11.95 -1.71 -0.91
CA ARG A 240 -11.16 -1.59 -2.14
C ARG A 240 -11.56 -0.36 -2.96
N GLU A 241 -12.84 -0.23 -3.30
CA GLU A 241 -13.34 0.89 -4.12
C GLU A 241 -13.18 2.24 -3.41
N LEU A 242 -13.48 2.30 -2.10
CA LEU A 242 -13.30 3.52 -1.32
C LEU A 242 -11.83 3.92 -1.23
N ALA A 243 -10.92 2.96 -1.06
CA ALA A 243 -9.50 3.25 -1.07
C ALA A 243 -9.03 3.75 -2.44
N ALA A 244 -9.55 3.19 -3.54
CA ALA A 244 -9.30 3.69 -4.89
C ALA A 244 -9.83 5.13 -5.10
N GLU A 245 -11.00 5.46 -4.52
CA GLU A 245 -11.60 6.81 -4.58
C GLU A 245 -10.66 7.89 -4.00
N ILE A 246 -9.81 7.56 -3.02
CA ILE A 246 -8.82 8.52 -2.49
C ILE A 246 -7.86 8.99 -3.60
N ASN A 247 -7.53 8.10 -4.54
CA ASN A 247 -6.61 8.36 -5.64
C ASN A 247 -7.29 8.96 -6.88
N SER A 248 -8.60 9.20 -6.86
CA SER A 248 -9.30 9.85 -7.98
C SER A 248 -9.07 11.36 -8.05
N GLU A 249 -8.51 11.97 -7.00
CA GLU A 249 -8.21 13.40 -6.94
C GLU A 249 -6.71 13.69 -6.77
N ASP A 250 -6.23 14.75 -7.43
CA ASP A 250 -4.88 15.32 -7.20
C ASP A 250 -4.86 16.02 -5.83
N LEU A 251 -4.34 15.32 -4.82
CA LEU A 251 -4.29 15.82 -3.45
C LEU A 251 -3.34 17.02 -3.32
N ARG A 252 -3.84 18.10 -2.73
CA ARG A 252 -3.05 19.32 -2.44
C ARG A 252 -3.10 19.66 -0.96
N ARG A 253 -2.06 20.32 -0.46
CA ARG A 253 -2.09 20.93 0.89
C ARG A 253 -3.37 21.76 1.08
N GLY A 254 -3.96 21.66 2.27
CA GLY A 254 -5.10 22.47 2.68
C GLY A 254 -6.33 21.67 3.12
N ALA A 255 -7.29 22.39 3.68
CA ALA A 255 -8.47 21.81 4.31
C ALA A 255 -9.45 21.14 3.33
N LYS A 256 -9.41 21.50 2.04
CA LYS A 256 -10.28 20.89 1.02
C LYS A 256 -9.92 19.41 0.81
N SER A 257 -8.68 19.14 0.40
CA SER A 257 -8.20 17.77 0.19
C SER A 257 -8.22 16.95 1.48
N GLN A 258 -7.89 17.58 2.62
CA GLN A 258 -7.99 16.89 3.91
C GLN A 258 -9.41 16.42 4.21
N ARG A 259 -10.43 17.28 4.00
CA ARG A 259 -11.84 16.91 4.21
C ARG A 259 -12.32 15.84 3.24
N PHE A 260 -11.89 15.90 1.97
CA PHE A 260 -12.17 14.88 0.97
C PHE A 260 -11.67 13.49 1.44
N VAL A 261 -10.37 13.37 1.74
CA VAL A 261 -9.79 12.10 2.18
C VAL A 261 -10.37 11.65 3.53
N ARG A 262 -10.62 12.58 4.46
CA ARG A 262 -11.29 12.26 5.75
C ARG A 262 -12.66 11.63 5.53
N GLY A 263 -13.50 12.19 4.66
CA GLY A 263 -14.84 11.66 4.39
C GLY A 263 -14.81 10.26 3.76
N ILE A 264 -13.81 9.96 2.92
CA ILE A 264 -13.61 8.60 2.39
C ILE A 264 -13.08 7.67 3.48
N PHE A 265 -12.09 8.11 4.26
CA PHE A 265 -11.53 7.34 5.36
C PHE A 265 -12.61 6.93 6.39
N ASP A 266 -13.52 7.82 6.74
CA ASP A 266 -14.59 7.52 7.70
C ASP A 266 -15.53 6.41 7.16
N ARG A 267 -15.75 6.36 5.83
CA ARG A 267 -16.50 5.28 5.17
C ARG A 267 -15.71 3.96 5.14
N ILE A 268 -14.39 4.02 4.90
CA ILE A 268 -13.49 2.85 5.00
C ILE A 268 -13.53 2.29 6.42
N ASP A 269 -13.42 3.17 7.43
CA ASP A 269 -13.47 2.78 8.83
C ASP A 269 -14.80 2.11 9.17
N ALA A 270 -15.91 2.66 8.70
CA ALA A 270 -17.23 2.08 8.88
C ALA A 270 -17.33 0.68 8.23
N ALA A 271 -16.81 0.51 7.00
CA ALA A 271 -16.78 -0.78 6.30
C ALA A 271 -15.95 -1.83 7.05
N LEU A 272 -14.75 -1.47 7.52
CA LEU A 272 -13.88 -2.36 8.32
C LEU A 272 -14.52 -2.78 9.66
N ASN A 273 -15.50 -2.01 10.16
CA ASN A 273 -16.26 -2.32 11.37
C ASN A 273 -17.66 -2.90 11.08
N ASN A 274 -17.93 -3.37 9.85
CA ASN A 274 -19.23 -3.92 9.43
C ASN A 274 -20.42 -2.95 9.63
N ASN A 275 -20.17 -1.65 9.50
CA ASN A 275 -21.16 -0.60 9.68
C ASN A 275 -21.29 0.26 8.40
N LEU A 276 -21.53 -0.39 7.25
CA LEU A 276 -21.61 0.33 5.98
C LEU A 276 -22.72 1.37 5.95
N PRO A 277 -22.45 2.57 5.39
CA PRO A 277 -23.50 3.53 5.07
C PRO A 277 -24.54 2.92 4.11
N PRO A 278 -25.84 3.13 4.35
CA PRO A 278 -26.90 2.52 3.53
C PRO A 278 -26.98 3.09 2.11
N ASP A 279 -26.30 4.21 1.84
CA ASP A 279 -26.29 4.95 0.58
C ASP A 279 -25.05 4.66 -0.27
N LEU A 280 -24.18 3.74 0.14
CA LEU A 280 -22.99 3.40 -0.66
C LEU A 280 -23.40 2.63 -1.92
N PRO A 281 -22.93 3.03 -3.12
CA PRO A 281 -23.13 2.26 -4.34
C PRO A 281 -22.60 0.84 -4.19
N ASP A 282 -23.26 -0.12 -4.84
CA ASP A 282 -22.74 -1.48 -4.84
C ASP A 282 -21.39 -1.55 -5.56
N ALA A 283 -20.45 -2.27 -4.96
CA ALA A 283 -19.11 -2.47 -5.49
C ALA A 283 -19.03 -3.81 -6.24
N SER A 284 -18.22 -3.86 -7.30
CA SER A 284 -18.02 -5.08 -8.09
C SER A 284 -17.45 -6.20 -7.23
N ASP A 285 -17.92 -7.43 -7.42
CA ASP A 285 -17.31 -8.61 -6.80
C ASP A 285 -16.04 -9.04 -7.55
N GLU A 286 -15.87 -8.62 -8.80
CA GLU A 286 -14.66 -8.88 -9.59
C GLU A 286 -13.49 -8.03 -9.07
N VAL A 287 -12.31 -8.63 -8.98
CA VAL A 287 -11.07 -7.95 -8.58
C VAL A 287 -10.24 -7.69 -9.84
N ASP A 288 -10.28 -6.45 -10.32
CA ASP A 288 -9.28 -5.93 -11.26
C ASP A 288 -8.35 -4.98 -10.49
N PHE A 289 -7.15 -5.45 -10.19
CA PHE A 289 -6.19 -4.66 -9.42
C PHE A 289 -5.79 -3.37 -10.15
N SER A 290 -5.73 -3.41 -11.49
CA SER A 290 -5.26 -2.28 -12.29
C SER A 290 -6.23 -1.11 -12.29
N GLU A 291 -7.52 -1.37 -12.09
CA GLU A 291 -8.56 -0.33 -11.97
C GLU A 291 -8.56 0.35 -10.60
N VAL A 292 -8.19 -0.37 -9.53
CA VAL A 292 -8.33 0.13 -8.14
C VAL A 292 -7.01 0.58 -7.50
N ALA A 293 -5.87 0.12 -8.03
CA ALA A 293 -4.56 0.43 -7.49
C ALA A 293 -3.61 0.80 -8.63
N ASP A 294 -3.26 2.08 -8.73
CA ASP A 294 -2.28 2.55 -9.70
C ASP A 294 -0.90 1.89 -9.50
N PHE A 295 -0.31 1.44 -10.60
CA PHE A 295 1.00 0.76 -10.63
C PHE A 295 2.10 1.64 -10.01
N GLY A 296 2.13 2.92 -10.34
CA GLY A 296 3.14 3.86 -9.83
C GLY A 296 3.07 4.02 -8.31
N SER A 297 1.86 4.09 -7.78
CA SER A 297 1.59 4.16 -6.34
C SER A 297 1.98 2.88 -5.61
N LEU A 298 1.70 1.70 -6.19
CA LEU A 298 2.15 0.42 -5.64
C LEU A 298 3.68 0.29 -5.65
N MET A 299 4.33 0.69 -6.75
CA MET A 299 5.79 0.70 -6.81
C MET A 299 6.41 1.66 -5.80
N LYS A 300 5.80 2.84 -5.59
CA LYS A 300 6.25 3.76 -4.54
C LYS A 300 6.10 3.15 -3.15
N ARG A 301 5.01 2.40 -2.90
CA ARG A 301 4.82 1.69 -1.63
C ARG A 301 5.87 0.60 -1.42
N ILE A 302 6.19 -0.17 -2.46
CA ILE A 302 7.25 -1.20 -2.44
C ILE A 302 8.58 -0.54 -2.05
N GLU A 303 8.97 0.56 -2.71
CA GLU A 303 10.20 1.32 -2.43
C GLU A 303 10.29 1.75 -0.96
N VAL A 304 9.28 2.48 -0.47
CA VAL A 304 9.27 3.01 0.92
C VAL A 304 9.33 1.87 1.94
N GLY A 305 8.69 0.75 1.66
CA GLY A 305 8.73 -0.43 2.52
C GLY A 305 10.11 -1.10 2.55
N GLY A 306 10.76 -1.23 1.39
CA GLY A 306 12.13 -1.73 1.27
C GLY A 306 13.16 -0.86 1.99
N GLU A 307 13.00 0.46 1.92
CA GLU A 307 13.80 1.43 2.69
C GLU A 307 13.59 1.24 4.20
N ASN A 308 12.33 1.15 4.63
CA ASN A 308 11.98 0.96 6.04
C ASN A 308 12.56 -0.35 6.61
N LEU A 309 12.51 -1.44 5.85
CA LEU A 309 13.16 -2.71 6.23
C LEU A 309 14.66 -2.54 6.53
N GLY A 310 15.35 -1.66 5.80
CA GLY A 310 16.75 -1.33 6.08
C GLY A 310 16.96 -0.60 7.41
N VAL A 311 16.00 0.22 7.83
CA VAL A 311 16.05 0.95 9.10
C VAL A 311 15.78 0.01 10.27
N ILE A 312 14.68 -0.75 10.22
CA ILE A 312 14.21 -1.55 11.35
C ILE A 312 14.97 -2.88 11.52
N ALA A 313 15.72 -3.31 10.51
CA ALA A 313 16.53 -4.53 10.54
C ALA A 313 18.05 -4.26 10.53
N GLY A 314 18.49 -3.00 10.66
CA GLY A 314 19.89 -2.59 10.42
C GLY A 314 20.96 -3.18 11.35
N SER A 315 20.56 -3.98 12.35
CA SER A 315 21.47 -4.76 13.18
C SER A 315 20.74 -5.99 13.73
N GLU A 316 21.47 -6.96 14.27
CA GLU A 316 20.88 -8.16 14.87
C GLU A 316 19.95 -7.81 16.04
N VAL A 317 20.28 -6.76 16.81
CA VAL A 317 19.45 -6.27 17.91
C VAL A 317 18.13 -5.72 17.38
N LEU A 318 18.18 -4.86 16.35
CA LEU A 318 16.99 -4.27 15.75
C LEU A 318 16.14 -5.33 15.03
N LEU A 319 16.76 -6.30 14.35
CA LEU A 319 16.09 -7.43 13.73
C LEU A 319 15.28 -8.24 14.76
N LYS A 320 15.86 -8.50 15.94
CA LYS A 320 15.18 -9.19 17.04
C LYS A 320 14.03 -8.37 17.62
N GLN A 321 14.26 -7.07 17.84
CA GLN A 321 13.28 -6.16 18.44
C GLN A 321 12.08 -5.90 17.53
N ASN A 322 12.27 -5.90 16.21
CA ASN A 322 11.26 -5.57 15.22
C ASN A 322 10.82 -6.78 14.38
N SER A 323 11.06 -8.01 14.85
CA SER A 323 10.90 -9.25 14.06
C SER A 323 9.50 -9.37 13.43
N ASP A 324 8.43 -9.08 14.17
CA ASP A 324 7.06 -9.13 13.65
C ASP A 324 6.78 -8.04 12.61
N ALA A 325 7.26 -6.82 12.84
CA ALA A 325 7.11 -5.72 11.89
C ALA A 325 7.88 -5.99 10.59
N ILE A 326 9.10 -6.52 10.71
CA ILE A 326 9.92 -6.94 9.57
C ILE A 326 9.25 -8.06 8.80
N ARG A 327 8.74 -9.07 9.51
CA ARG A 327 8.05 -10.21 8.90
C ARG A 327 6.83 -9.75 8.11
N ARG A 328 5.98 -8.90 8.69
CA ARG A 328 4.80 -8.38 8.03
C ARG A 328 5.17 -7.55 6.80
N GLU A 329 6.07 -6.57 6.95
CA GLU A 329 6.49 -5.72 5.84
C GLU A 329 7.11 -6.54 4.71
N ALA A 330 7.97 -7.51 5.01
CA ALA A 330 8.56 -8.40 4.00
C ALA A 330 7.48 -9.20 3.24
N LEU A 331 6.50 -9.79 3.94
CA LEU A 331 5.43 -10.54 3.27
C LEU A 331 4.55 -9.63 2.40
N VAL A 332 4.25 -8.41 2.86
CA VAL A 332 3.50 -7.41 2.09
C VAL A 332 4.24 -7.05 0.80
N GLN A 333 5.58 -6.90 0.82
CA GLN A 333 6.37 -6.70 -0.41
C GLN A 333 6.17 -7.82 -1.42
N GLY A 334 6.15 -9.08 -0.96
CA GLY A 334 5.90 -10.24 -1.83
C GLY A 334 4.49 -10.26 -2.40
N VAL A 335 3.49 -9.92 -1.59
CA VAL A 335 2.09 -9.80 -2.05
C VAL A 335 1.95 -8.71 -3.11
N LEU A 336 2.50 -7.52 -2.87
CA LEU A 336 2.43 -6.42 -3.82
C LEU A 336 3.17 -6.74 -5.13
N ALA A 337 4.28 -7.48 -5.08
CA ALA A 337 4.95 -7.97 -6.28
C ALA A 337 4.05 -8.87 -7.15
N GLN A 338 3.22 -9.71 -6.51
CA GLN A 338 2.26 -10.56 -7.24
C GLN A 338 1.05 -9.75 -7.73
N VAL A 339 0.61 -8.74 -6.99
CA VAL A 339 -0.46 -7.84 -7.42
C VAL A 339 -0.06 -7.10 -8.71
N ILE A 340 1.14 -6.51 -8.77
CA ILE A 340 1.58 -5.78 -9.98
C ILE A 340 1.84 -6.70 -11.19
N ALA A 341 2.00 -8.01 -10.96
CA ALA A 341 2.15 -9.03 -12.00
C ALA A 341 0.82 -9.71 -12.37
N ALA A 342 -0.29 -9.31 -11.74
CA ALA A 342 -1.62 -9.78 -12.11
C ALA A 342 -2.03 -9.26 -13.49
N GLU A 343 -3.04 -9.91 -14.07
CA GLU A 343 -3.71 -9.40 -15.26
C GLU A 343 -4.26 -7.99 -15.01
N GLY A 344 -4.36 -7.17 -16.07
CA GLY A 344 -4.80 -5.77 -15.99
C GLY A 344 -3.67 -4.74 -16.13
N TYR A 345 -2.50 -4.97 -15.51
CA TYR A 345 -1.36 -4.03 -15.60
C TYR A 345 -0.59 -4.07 -16.94
N GLY A 346 -1.03 -4.88 -17.90
CA GLY A 346 -0.40 -5.00 -19.22
C GLY A 346 0.81 -5.93 -19.31
N TYR A 347 1.24 -6.52 -18.18
CA TYR A 347 2.38 -7.46 -18.11
C TYR A 347 1.99 -8.89 -17.72
N GLY A 348 0.70 -9.19 -17.55
CA GLY A 348 0.22 -10.49 -17.06
C GLY A 348 0.62 -11.70 -17.93
N ASP A 349 0.81 -11.49 -19.24
CA ASP A 349 1.27 -12.53 -20.16
C ASP A 349 2.80 -12.56 -20.35
N ASP A 350 3.53 -11.61 -19.77
CA ASP A 350 4.98 -11.53 -19.88
C ASP A 350 5.65 -12.42 -18.83
N ALA A 351 6.15 -13.57 -19.28
CA ALA A 351 6.83 -14.54 -18.43
C ALA A 351 8.09 -13.98 -17.74
N THR A 352 8.78 -13.02 -18.36
CA THR A 352 9.98 -12.39 -17.78
C THR A 352 9.58 -11.47 -16.63
N PHE A 353 8.58 -10.61 -16.85
CA PHE A 353 8.05 -9.72 -15.80
C PHE A 353 7.53 -10.52 -14.59
N ARG A 354 6.74 -11.57 -14.86
CA ARG A 354 6.27 -12.49 -13.81
C ARG A 354 7.41 -13.22 -13.11
N GLY A 355 8.50 -13.53 -13.83
CA GLY A 355 9.72 -14.07 -13.26
C GLY A 355 10.30 -13.16 -12.17
N TYR A 356 10.41 -11.86 -12.44
CA TYR A 356 10.90 -10.89 -11.45
C TYR A 356 9.98 -10.76 -10.24
N ALA A 357 8.67 -10.69 -10.45
CA ALA A 357 7.70 -10.67 -9.35
C ALA A 357 7.78 -11.92 -8.44
N ASN A 358 7.98 -13.09 -9.05
CA ASN A 358 8.19 -14.34 -8.32
C ASN A 358 9.49 -14.32 -7.50
N ASP A 359 10.57 -13.79 -8.06
CA ASP A 359 11.84 -13.69 -7.36
C ASP A 359 11.78 -12.68 -6.20
N MET A 360 11.07 -11.55 -6.38
CA MET A 360 10.76 -10.61 -5.29
C MET A 360 9.97 -11.30 -4.18
N SER A 361 8.95 -12.09 -4.53
CA SER A 361 8.10 -12.80 -3.57
C SER A 361 8.88 -13.84 -2.75
N LYS A 362 9.79 -14.58 -3.41
CA LYS A 362 10.69 -15.53 -2.74
C LYS A 362 11.67 -14.81 -1.80
N ALA A 363 12.26 -13.70 -2.25
CA ALA A 363 13.17 -12.90 -1.43
C ALA A 363 12.45 -12.33 -0.19
N ALA A 364 11.22 -11.83 -0.36
CA ALA A 364 10.33 -11.42 0.71
C ALA A 364 10.09 -12.54 1.75
N ALA A 365 9.74 -13.74 1.29
CA ALA A 365 9.59 -14.91 2.18
C ALA A 365 10.88 -15.26 2.92
N GLY A 366 12.04 -15.16 2.24
CA GLY A 366 13.36 -15.34 2.85
C GLY A 366 13.64 -14.34 3.97
N MET A 367 13.35 -13.04 3.75
CA MET A 367 13.47 -12.01 4.78
C MET A 367 12.55 -12.28 5.98
N ALA A 368 11.30 -12.68 5.73
CA ALA A 368 10.33 -13.02 6.77
C ALA A 368 10.80 -14.20 7.63
N ALA A 369 11.35 -15.26 7.01
CA ALA A 369 11.92 -16.40 7.71
C ALA A 369 13.18 -16.03 8.52
N ALA A 370 14.06 -15.20 7.94
CA ALA A 370 15.25 -14.70 8.61
C ALA A 370 14.91 -13.85 9.84
N ALA A 371 13.90 -12.99 9.76
CA ALA A 371 13.41 -12.19 10.88
C ALA A 371 12.88 -13.08 12.03
N LYS A 372 12.10 -14.11 11.71
CA LYS A 372 11.59 -15.08 12.71
C LYS A 372 12.71 -15.83 13.42
N SER A 373 13.79 -16.14 12.71
CA SER A 373 14.97 -16.83 13.26
C SER A 373 16.06 -15.89 13.81
N ALA A 374 15.82 -14.58 13.77
CA ALA A 374 16.78 -13.55 14.14
C ALA A 374 18.14 -13.67 13.43
N ASN A 375 18.14 -14.12 12.17
CA ASN A 375 19.35 -14.37 11.40
C ASN A 375 19.64 -13.19 10.46
N LEU A 376 20.52 -12.27 10.89
CA LEU A 376 20.85 -11.07 10.12
C LEU A 376 21.52 -11.38 8.77
N GLU A 377 22.41 -12.38 8.71
CA GLU A 377 23.09 -12.74 7.48
C GLU A 377 22.11 -13.22 6.40
N GLN A 378 21.15 -14.07 6.79
CA GLN A 378 20.11 -14.54 5.88
C GLN A 378 19.14 -13.42 5.49
N PHE A 379 18.86 -12.49 6.42
CA PHE A 379 18.05 -11.32 6.13
C PHE A 379 18.73 -10.43 5.07
N ASP A 380 20.02 -10.12 5.24
CA ASP A 380 20.79 -9.30 4.31
C ASP A 380 20.92 -9.96 2.93
N LEU A 381 21.12 -11.28 2.88
CA LEU A 381 21.12 -12.04 1.63
C LEU A 381 19.77 -11.92 0.91
N ALA A 382 18.66 -12.19 1.61
CA ALA A 382 17.32 -12.11 1.04
C ALA A 382 16.99 -10.68 0.58
N LYS A 383 17.36 -9.66 1.36
CA LYS A 383 17.21 -8.25 0.98
C LYS A 383 18.03 -7.90 -0.27
N SER A 384 19.25 -8.45 -0.41
CA SER A 384 20.05 -8.27 -1.61
C SER A 384 19.40 -8.89 -2.85
N LEU A 385 18.80 -10.08 -2.71
CA LEU A 385 18.05 -10.71 -3.80
C LEU A 385 16.83 -9.87 -4.21
N LEU A 386 16.08 -9.33 -3.24
CA LEU A 386 14.98 -8.39 -3.54
C LEU A 386 15.48 -7.17 -4.35
N GLY A 387 16.58 -6.55 -3.92
CA GLY A 387 17.16 -5.41 -4.64
C GLY A 387 17.67 -5.74 -6.05
N GLN A 388 18.17 -6.97 -6.26
CA GLN A 388 18.52 -7.47 -7.59
C GLN A 388 17.29 -7.61 -8.49
N SER A 389 16.17 -8.13 -7.97
CA SER A 389 14.92 -8.18 -8.72
C SER A 389 14.44 -6.78 -9.14
N CYS A 390 14.53 -5.78 -8.26
CA CYS A 390 14.21 -4.40 -8.61
C CYS A 390 15.12 -3.87 -9.73
N THR A 391 16.43 -4.14 -9.64
CA THR A 391 17.42 -3.68 -10.64
C THR A 391 17.20 -4.35 -12.00
N ASN A 392 16.96 -5.66 -12.00
CA ASN A 392 16.76 -6.42 -13.23
C ASN A 392 15.46 -6.01 -13.91
N CYS A 393 14.36 -5.90 -13.14
CA CYS A 393 13.07 -5.46 -13.68
C CYS A 393 13.18 -4.06 -14.27
N HIS A 394 13.72 -3.07 -13.55
CA HIS A 394 13.86 -1.70 -14.08
C HIS A 394 14.90 -1.56 -15.20
N GLY A 395 15.74 -2.58 -15.43
CA GLY A 395 16.62 -2.65 -16.58
C GLY A 395 15.88 -2.90 -17.90
N GLU A 396 14.68 -3.49 -17.82
CA GLU A 396 13.87 -3.91 -18.97
C GLU A 396 12.48 -3.21 -19.01
N TYR A 397 11.88 -2.94 -17.86
CA TYR A 397 10.50 -2.45 -17.67
C TYR A 397 10.49 -1.22 -16.74
N ARG A 398 10.59 -0.01 -17.31
CA ARG A 398 10.66 1.25 -16.54
C ARG A 398 9.43 2.13 -16.70
#